data_AF-A0A838WJQ4-F1
#
_entry.id   AF-A0A838WJQ4-F1
#
_cell.length_a   1.000
_cell.length_b   1.000
_cell.length_c   1.000
_cell.angle_alpha   90.00
_cell.angle_beta   90.00
_cell.angle_gamma   90.00
#
_symmetry.space_group_name_H-M   'P 1'
#
loop_
_entity.id
_entity.type
_entity.pdbx_description
1 polymer ?
#
loop_
_entity_poly.entity_id
_entity_poly.type
_entity_poly.pdbx_seq_one_letter_code
_entity_poly.pdbx_strand_id
1 'polypeptide(L)' 'MHKIYARAAKVKFLPPYSPDLSLIELCWSKLKQFLRSREARTLEALNEAMTSAVNYITAEDALNWFNHCG' A
#
# COMPACT_ATOMS: atom_id res chain seq x y z
N MET A 1 3.47 -4.82 -22.96
CA MET A 1 2.05 -4.46 -23.20
C MET A 1 1.06 -5.63 -23.26
N HIS A 2 1.45 -6.90 -23.00
CA HIS A 2 0.60 -8.05 -23.34
C HIS A 2 -0.14 -8.74 -22.17
N LYS A 3 0.11 -8.36 -20.90
CA LYS A 3 -0.39 -9.12 -19.73
C LYS A 3 -1.68 -8.59 -19.09
N ILE A 4 -2.12 -7.38 -19.40
CA ILE A 4 -3.23 -6.70 -18.69
C ILE A 4 -4.59 -7.05 -19.32
N TYR A 5 -4.67 -7.05 -20.65
CA TYR A 5 -5.93 -7.29 -21.38
C TYR A 5 -6.45 -8.72 -21.25
N ALA A 6 -5.58 -9.70 -20.98
CA ALA A 6 -5.95 -11.11 -20.83
C ALA A 6 -6.83 -11.40 -19.59
N ARG A 7 -6.97 -10.44 -18.66
CA ARG A 7 -7.75 -10.61 -17.42
C ARG A 7 -8.96 -9.68 -17.30
N ALA A 8 -9.42 -9.09 -18.42
CA ALA A 8 -10.49 -8.09 -18.43
C ALA A 8 -10.24 -6.89 -17.48
N ALA A 9 -8.97 -6.63 -17.14
CA ALA A 9 -8.59 -5.51 -16.29
C ALA A 9 -8.74 -4.20 -17.07
N LYS A 10 -9.48 -3.24 -16.50
CA LYS A 10 -9.64 -1.91 -17.07
C LYS A 10 -8.45 -1.03 -16.66
N VAL A 11 -7.72 -0.51 -17.63
CA VAL A 11 -6.67 0.48 -17.39
C VAL A 11 -7.34 1.83 -17.17
N LYS A 12 -7.21 2.40 -15.97
CA LYS A 12 -7.58 3.79 -15.70
C LYS A 12 -6.39 4.69 -16.07
N PHE A 13 -6.63 5.68 -16.91
CA PHE A 13 -5.61 6.66 -17.29
C PHE A 13 -5.42 7.63 -16.12
N LEU A 14 -4.19 7.73 -15.61
CA LEU A 14 -3.81 8.69 -14.57
C LEU A 14 -3.00 9.81 -15.23
N PRO A 15 -3.36 11.10 -15.05
CA PRO A 15 -2.52 12.18 -15.55
C PRO A 15 -1.12 12.17 -14.91
N PRO A 16 -0.09 12.64 -15.63
CA PRO A 16 1.27 12.75 -15.08
C PRO A 16 1.26 13.69 -13.87
N TYR A 17 1.94 13.30 -12.79
CA TYR A 17 1.93 13.97 -11.47
C TYR A 17 0.52 14.08 -10.84
N SER A 18 -0.28 13.01 -10.90
CA SER A 18 -1.49 12.90 -10.06
C SER A 18 -1.09 12.68 -8.59
N PRO A 19 -1.23 13.68 -7.70
CA PRO A 19 -0.99 13.50 -6.27
C PRO A 19 -2.06 12.59 -5.62
N ASP A 20 -3.11 12.26 -6.37
CA ASP A 20 -4.26 11.45 -5.99
C ASP A 20 -3.98 9.93 -5.94
N LEU A 21 -2.71 9.54 -5.82
CA LEU A 21 -2.30 8.20 -5.36
C LEU A 21 -2.18 8.15 -3.82
N SER A 22 -2.87 9.04 -3.13
CA SER A 22 -2.96 9.08 -1.67
C SER A 22 -3.29 7.73 -1.03
N LEU A 23 -4.07 6.86 -1.68
CA LEU A 23 -4.43 5.54 -1.11
C LEU A 23 -3.20 4.64 -0.91
N ILE A 24 -2.36 4.50 -1.93
CA ILE A 24 -1.15 3.68 -1.81
C ILE A 24 -0.10 4.39 -0.94
N GLU A 25 -0.07 5.72 -0.97
CA GLU A 25 0.81 6.50 -0.10
C GLU A 25 0.41 6.43 1.38
N LEU A 26 -0.88 6.43 1.72
CA LEU A 26 -1.40 6.24 3.08
C LEU A 26 -1.11 4.82 3.58
N CYS A 27 -1.28 3.83 2.71
CA CYS A 27 -0.85 2.46 2.96
C CYS A 27 0.65 2.39 3.27
N TRP A 28 1.48 3.01 2.43
CA TRP A 28 2.93 3.06 2.66
C TRP A 28 3.29 3.87 3.92
N SER A 29 2.55 4.92 4.25
CA SER A 29 2.75 5.69 5.47
C SER A 29 2.53 4.82 6.71
N LYS A 30 1.40 4.10 6.77
CA LYS A 30 1.06 3.18 7.87
C LYS A 30 2.07 2.03 7.97
N LEU A 31 2.48 1.46 6.84
CA LEU A 31 3.47 0.38 6.80
C LEU A 31 4.85 0.86 7.27
N LYS A 32 5.32 2.02 6.80
CA LYS A 32 6.58 2.64 7.28
C LYS A 32 6.52 2.95 8.78
N GLN A 33 5.38 3.43 9.28
CA GLN A 33 5.21 3.71 10.70
C GLN A 33 5.38 2.44 11.55
N PHE A 34 4.75 1.33 11.13
CA PHE A 34 4.88 0.04 11.81
C PHE A 34 6.31 -0.52 11.76
N LEU A 35 6.97 -0.44 10.61
CA LEU A 35 8.35 -0.91 10.49
C LEU A 35 9.31 -0.08 11.34
N ARG A 36 9.12 1.25 11.39
CA ARG A 36 9.92 2.14 12.23
C ARG A 36 9.76 1.82 13.72
N SER A 37 8.57 1.44 14.18
CA SER A 37 8.37 1.06 15.59
C SER A 37 8.99 -0.29 15.97
N ARG A 38 9.28 -1.14 14.99
CA ARG A 38 9.90 -2.46 15.21
C ARG A 38 11.44 -2.43 15.22
N GLU A 39 12.05 -1.35 14.74
CA GLU A 39 13.51 -1.15 14.70
C GLU A 39 14.32 -2.38 14.23
N ALA A 40 13.80 -3.13 13.26
CA ALA A 40 14.47 -4.34 12.76
C ALA A 40 15.87 -4.00 12.21
N ARG A 41 16.92 -4.60 12.80
CA ARG A 41 18.33 -4.41 12.40
C ARG A 41 18.89 -5.56 11.55
N THR A 42 18.07 -6.56 11.23
CA THR A 42 18.44 -7.70 10.40
C THR A 42 17.41 -7.91 9.29
N LEU A 43 17.83 -8.55 8.20
CA LEU A 43 16.95 -8.83 7.05
C LEU A 43 15.81 -9.79 7.42
N GLU A 44 16.08 -10.77 8.29
CA GLU A 44 15.08 -11.71 8.78
C GLU A 44 14.02 -10.99 9.64
N ALA A 45 14.46 -10.16 10.58
CA ALA A 45 13.54 -9.36 11.40
C ALA A 45 12.74 -8.37 10.54
N LEU A 46 13.33 -7.83 9.46
CA LEU A 46 12.62 -6.99 8.51
C LEU A 46 11.54 -7.79 7.76
N ASN A 47 11.84 -9.00 7.28
CA ASN A 47 10.87 -9.85 6.60
C ASN A 47 9.70 -10.23 7.53
N GLU A 48 9.97 -10.62 8.78
CA GLU A 48 8.92 -10.90 9.76
C GLU A 48 8.09 -9.66 10.09
N ALA A 49 8.74 -8.50 10.24
CA ALA A 49 8.07 -7.23 10.45
C ALA A 49 7.21 -6.83 9.24
N MET A 50 7.64 -7.11 8.01
CA MET A 50 6.87 -6.89 6.79
C MET A 50 5.61 -7.75 6.75
N THR A 51 5.71 -9.04 7.04
CA THR A 51 4.53 -9.93 7.13
C THR A 51 3.55 -9.44 8.20
N SER A 52 4.07 -9.04 9.35
CA SER A 52 3.27 -8.46 10.44
C SER A 52 2.62 -7.13 10.05
N ALA A 53 3.34 -6.28 9.31
CA ALA A 53 2.84 -4.98 8.87
C ALA A 53 1.72 -5.11 7.84
N VAL A 54 1.81 -6.07 6.93
CA VAL A 54 0.73 -6.35 5.97
C VAL A 54 -0.51 -6.88 6.68
N ASN A 55 -0.34 -7.78 7.65
CA ASN A 55 -1.46 -8.27 8.48
C ASN A 55 -2.05 -7.21 9.41
N TYR A 56 -1.30 -6.14 9.71
CA TYR A 56 -1.76 -5.01 10.52
C TYR A 56 -2.67 -4.04 9.73
N ILE A 57 -2.62 -4.08 8.40
CA ILE A 57 -3.50 -3.27 7.56
C ILE A 57 -4.83 -4.01 7.41
N THR A 58 -5.90 -3.38 7.88
CA THR A 58 -7.25 -3.95 7.87
C THR A 58 -8.06 -3.45 6.68
N ALA A 59 -9.17 -4.13 6.38
CA ALA A 59 -10.12 -3.65 5.38
C ALA A 59 -10.75 -2.30 5.76
N GLU A 60 -10.88 -2.02 7.06
CA GLU A 60 -11.38 -0.73 7.58
C GLU A 60 -10.40 0.40 7.28
N ASP A 61 -9.09 0.17 7.40
CA ASP A 61 -8.08 1.16 7.00
C ASP A 61 -8.21 1.54 5.53
N ALA A 62 -8.38 0.53 4.67
CA ALA A 62 -8.57 0.76 3.24
C ALA A 62 -9.83 1.58 2.97
N LEU A 63 -10.96 1.24 3.60
CA LEU A 63 -12.22 1.99 3.49
C LEU A 63 -12.07 3.44 3.97
N ASN A 64 -11.37 3.66 5.07
CA ASN A 64 -11.11 5.00 5.60
C ASN A 64 -10.23 5.83 4.65
N TRP A 65 -9.24 5.22 3.99
CA TRP A 65 -8.45 5.90 2.97
C TRP A 65 -9.29 6.26 1.75
N PHE A 66 -10.18 5.36 1.30
CA PHE A 66 -11.13 5.65 0.22
C PHE A 66 -12.04 6.84 0.56
N ASN A 67 -12.54 6.94 1.79
CA ASN A 67 -13.35 8.08 2.24
C ASN A 67 -12.55 9.38 2.38
N HIS A 68 -11.26 9.29 2.71
CA HIS A 68 -10.40 10.47 2.86
C HIS A 68 -9.96 11.09 1.54
N CYS A 69 -9.98 10.30 0.45
CA CYS A 69 -9.44 10.68 -0.85
C CYS A 69 -10.49 10.68 -1.98
N GLY A 70 -11.77 10.52 -1.62
CA GLY A 70 -12.92 10.53 -2.52
C GLY A 70 -13.69 11.85 -2.48
#